data_AF-A0A7C2LN82-F1
#
_entry.id   AF-A0A7C2LN82-F1
#
_cell.length_a   1.000
_cell.length_b   1.000
_cell.length_c   1.000
_cell.angle_alpha   90.00
_cell.angle_beta   90.00
_cell.angle_gamma   90.00
#
_symmetry.space_group_name_H-M   'P 1'
#
loop_
_entity.id
_entity.type
_entity.pdbx_description
1 polymer ?
#
loop_
_entity_poly.entity_id
_entity_poly.type
_entity_poly.pdbx_seq_one_letter_code
_entity_poly.pdbx_strand_id
1 'polypeptide(L)'
;MYYINGLEYLGRNVKIRGREMQGVEAKRFVTIKKTDKMPNREDVSKWAEEWKSQKNSKLKRVWVMQIEGNKWKKVMDVISL
;
A
#
# COMPACT_ATOMS: atom_id res chain seq x y z
N MET A 1 0.02 9.98 14.58
CA MET A 1 -0.77 8.84 14.06
C MET A 1 0.02 8.11 12.98
N TYR A 2 -0.17 6.80 12.82
CA TYR A 2 0.53 5.97 11.84
C TYR A 2 -0.43 5.42 10.80
N TYR A 3 0.03 5.38 9.56
CA TYR A 3 -0.70 4.97 8.38
C TYR A 3 0.06 3.84 7.72
N ILE A 4 -0.59 2.69 7.64
CA ILE A 4 -0.08 1.53 6.92
C ILE A 4 -0.59 1.67 5.49
N ASN A 5 0.32 1.96 4.57
CA ASN A 5 0.03 2.17 3.17
C ASN A 5 0.54 1.00 2.35
N GLY A 6 -0.04 0.85 1.16
CA GLY A 6 0.27 -0.23 0.25
C GLY A 6 0.21 0.18 -1.21
N LEU A 7 0.87 -0.62 -2.05
CA LEU A 7 0.83 -0.50 -3.50
C LEU A 7 0.15 -1.73 -4.09
N GLU A 8 -1.04 -1.52 -4.63
CA GLU A 8 -1.88 -2.54 -5.23
C GLU A 8 -1.80 -2.49 -6.75
N TYR A 9 -1.64 -3.67 -7.36
CA TYR A 9 -1.64 -3.84 -8.80
C TYR A 9 -3.04 -4.24 -9.27
N LEU A 10 -3.46 -3.75 -10.43
CA LEU A 10 -4.85 -3.90 -10.87
C LEU A 10 -5.04 -4.96 -11.96
N GLY A 11 -3.98 -5.62 -12.43
CA GLY A 11 -4.07 -6.65 -13.47
C GLY A 11 -4.50 -6.14 -14.84
N ARG A 12 -4.49 -4.82 -15.07
CA ARG A 12 -4.84 -4.18 -16.34
C ARG A 12 -3.78 -3.16 -16.71
N ASN A 13 -3.60 -2.91 -18.00
CA ASN A 13 -2.68 -1.88 -18.47
C ASN A 13 -3.26 -0.47 -18.27
N VAL A 14 -2.39 0.51 -18.07
CA VAL A 14 -2.82 1.92 -18.03
C VAL A 14 -3.20 2.40 -19.43
N LYS A 15 -4.25 3.24 -19.49
CA LYS A 15 -4.61 3.98 -20.70
C LYS A 15 -4.05 5.39 -20.60
N ILE A 16 -3.19 5.77 -21.54
CA ILE A 16 -2.63 7.12 -21.65
C ILE A 16 -3.14 7.71 -22.97
N ARG A 17 -3.87 8.82 -22.89
CA ARG A 17 -4.46 9.50 -24.07
C ARG A 17 -5.26 8.54 -24.97
N GLY A 18 -6.05 7.65 -24.36
CA GLY A 18 -6.90 6.69 -25.06
C GLY A 18 -6.19 5.43 -25.58
N ARG A 19 -4.87 5.32 -25.48
CA ARG A 19 -4.10 4.14 -25.92
C ARG A 19 -3.70 3.28 -24.73
N GLU A 20 -3.88 1.97 -24.85
CA GLU A 20 -3.35 1.02 -23.85
C GLU A 20 -1.84 0.93 -23.99
N MET A 21 -1.15 1.15 -22.87
CA MET A 21 0.30 1.01 -22.80
C MET A 21 0.63 -0.43 -22.45
N GLN A 22 1.05 -1.21 -23.45
CA GLN A 22 1.52 -2.58 -23.21
C GLN A 22 2.75 -2.56 -22.28
N GLY A 23 2.76 -3.46 -21.30
CA GLY A 23 3.84 -3.59 -20.31
C GLY A 23 3.75 -2.65 -19.11
N VAL A 24 2.79 -1.73 -19.06
CA VAL A 24 2.61 -0.81 -17.92
C VAL A 24 1.34 -1.18 -17.14
N GLU A 25 1.50 -2.03 -16.13
CA GLU A 25 0.40 -2.43 -15.25
C GLU A 25 -0.07 -1.24 -14.38
N ALA A 26 -1.39 -1.02 -14.37
CA ALA A 26 -2.03 -0.03 -13.53
C ALA A 26 -1.87 -0.42 -12.06
N LYS A 27 -1.46 0.56 -11.26
CA LYS A 27 -1.26 0.43 -9.81
C LYS A 27 -1.93 1.58 -9.07
N ARG A 28 -2.33 1.33 -7.83
CA ARG A 28 -2.89 2.36 -6.95
C ARG A 28 -2.26 2.30 -5.56
N PHE A 29 -2.18 3.46 -4.93
CA PHE A 29 -1.84 3.60 -3.53
C PHE A 29 -3.10 3.38 -2.69
N VAL A 30 -2.99 2.59 -1.63
CA VAL A 30 -4.09 2.32 -0.69
C VAL A 30 -3.62 2.53 0.74
N THR A 31 -4.50 3.03 1.60
CA THR A 31 -4.29 2.99 3.05
C THR A 31 -5.00 1.76 3.59
N ILE A 32 -4.22 0.81 4.10
CA ILE A 32 -4.71 -0.47 4.61
C ILE A 32 -5.31 -0.28 6.01
N LYS A 33 -4.60 0.48 6.86
CA LYS A 33 -5.00 0.71 8.25
C LYS A 33 -4.40 2.00 8.79
N LYS A 34 -5.05 2.54 9.83
CA LYS A 34 -4.52 3.64 10.66
C LYS A 34 -4.45 3.17 12.11
N THR A 35 -3.43 3.61 12.85
CA THR A 35 -3.20 3.26 14.25
C THR A 35 -2.51 4.40 14.98
N ASP A 36 -2.82 4.58 16.25
CA ASP A 36 -2.18 5.60 17.09
C ASP A 36 -0.81 5.16 17.62
N LYS A 37 -0.58 3.84 17.70
CA LYS A 37 0.69 3.25 18.14
C LYS A 37 1.53 2.79 16.96
N MET A 38 2.85 2.93 17.06
CA MET A 38 3.78 2.45 16.03
C MET A 38 3.61 0.94 15.88
N PRO A 39 3.22 0.44 14.70
CA PRO A 39 3.09 -0.99 14.49
C PRO A 39 4.47 -1.63 14.30
N ASN A 40 4.60 -2.89 14.71
CA ASN A 40 5.78 -3.68 14.38
C ASN A 40 5.64 -4.28 12.95
N ARG A 41 6.70 -4.94 12.48
CA ARG A 41 6.72 -5.53 11.14
C ARG A 41 5.73 -6.69 10.97
N GLU A 42 5.52 -7.48 12.01
CA GLU A 42 4.62 -8.64 12.01
C GLU A 42 3.15 -8.22 11.90
N ASP A 43 2.74 -7.20 12.65
CA ASP A 43 1.42 -6.59 12.60
C ASP A 43 1.13 -6.05 11.20
N VAL A 44 2.10 -5.33 10.60
CA VAL A 44 1.97 -4.78 9.25
C VAL A 44 1.78 -5.89 8.22
N SER A 45 2.58 -6.95 8.28
CA SER A 45 2.45 -8.11 7.39
C SER A 45 1.09 -8.80 7.57
N LYS A 46 0.64 -8.99 8.81
CA LYS A 46 -0.66 -9.60 9.10
C LYS A 46 -1.81 -8.79 8.51
N TRP A 47 -1.84 -7.47 8.74
CA TRP A 47 -2.89 -6.62 8.18
C TRP A 47 -2.84 -6.55 6.65
N ALA A 48 -1.66 -6.66 6.05
CA ALA A 48 -1.52 -6.72 4.60
C ALA A 48 -2.10 -8.01 4.01
N GLU A 49 -1.88 -9.16 4.65
CA GLU A 49 -2.49 -10.43 4.24
C GLU A 49 -4.02 -10.44 4.46
N GLU A 50 -4.49 -9.89 5.59
CA GLU A 50 -5.92 -9.69 5.82
C GLU A 50 -6.56 -8.83 4.72
N TRP A 51 -5.90 -7.75 4.30
CA TRP A 51 -6.35 -6.90 3.20
C TRP A 51 -6.38 -7.64 1.86
N LYS A 52 -5.34 -8.42 1.54
CA LYS A 52 -5.27 -9.27 0.33
C LYS A 52 -6.46 -10.20 0.26
N SER A 53 -6.75 -10.91 1.36
CA SER A 53 -7.86 -11.84 1.47
C SER A 53 -9.23 -11.14 1.34
N GLN A 54 -9.47 -10.10 2.14
CA GLN A 54 -10.78 -9.42 2.19
C GLN A 54 -11.14 -8.67 0.90
N LYS A 55 -10.15 -8.13 0.18
CA LYS A 55 -10.38 -7.31 -1.01
C LYS A 55 -10.07 -8.04 -2.31
N ASN A 56 -9.68 -9.33 -2.25
CA ASN A 56 -9.09 -10.05 -3.37
C ASN A 56 -8.01 -9.20 -4.09
N SER A 57 -7.16 -8.57 -3.27
CA SER A 57 -6.24 -7.52 -3.69
C SER A 57 -4.92 -8.10 -4.19
N LYS A 58 -4.39 -7.56 -5.30
CA LYS A 58 -3.02 -7.86 -5.76
C LYS A 58 -2.02 -6.88 -5.14
N LEU A 59 -2.09 -6.73 -3.83
CA LEU A 59 -1.16 -5.92 -3.04
C LEU A 59 0.23 -6.57 -3.07
N LYS A 60 1.26 -5.80 -3.44
CA LYS A 60 2.65 -6.32 -3.56
C LYS A 60 3.65 -5.67 -2.61
N ARG A 61 3.36 -4.47 -2.11
CA ARG A 61 4.27 -3.71 -1.25
C ARG A 61 3.51 -2.95 -0.18
N VAL A 62 4.07 -2.87 1.02
CA VAL A 62 3.52 -2.09 2.14
C VAL A 62 4.60 -1.32 2.89
N TRP A 63 4.24 -0.18 3.46
CA TRP A 63 5.12 0.64 4.28
C TRP A 63 4.31 1.46 5.30
N VAL A 64 5.01 1.96 6.31
CA VAL A 64 4.39 2.76 7.37
C VAL A 64 4.85 4.20 7.27
N MET A 65 3.88 5.09 7.26
CA MET A 65 4.07 6.54 7.37
C MET A 65 3.55 7.01 8.71
N GLN A 66 4.28 7.88 9.39
CA GLN A 66 3.81 8.62 10.55
C GLN A 66 3.43 10.03 10.11
N ILE A 67 2.33 10.54 10.64
CA ILE A 67 1.96 11.96 10.57
C ILE A 67 2.13 12.60 11.96
N GLU A 68 2.85 13.71 11.98
CA GLU A 68 3.06 14.59 13.14
C GLU A 68 2.72 16.02 12.73
N GLY A 69 1.58 16.54 13.21
CA GLY A 69 1.01 17.78 12.70
C GLY A 69 0.67 17.66 11.22
N ASN A 70 1.35 18.43 10.37
CA ASN A 70 1.23 18.40 8.91
C ASN A 70 2.40 17.70 8.20
N LYS A 71 3.36 17.14 8.94
CA LYS A 71 4.55 16.49 8.39
C LYS A 71 4.35 14.98 8.27
N TRP A 72 4.74 14.44 7.12
CA TRP A 72 4.77 13.00 6.87
C TRP A 72 6.19 12.48 6.95
N LYS A 73 6.39 11.38 7.68
CA LYS A 73 7.67 10.70 7.80
C LYS A 73 7.50 9.21 7.51
N LYS A 74 8.35 8.64 6.64
CA LYS A 74 8.44 7.19 6.49
C LYS A 74 9.17 6.62 7.71
N VAL A 75 8.52 5.72 8.44
CA VAL A 75 9.04 5.17 9.71
C VAL A 75 9.33 3.67 9.64
N MET A 76 9.01 3.04 8.52
CA MET A 76 9.32 1.64 8.27
C MET A 76 9.69 1.47 6.80
N ASP A 77 10.66 0.61 6.53
CA ASP A 77 11.02 0.24 5.17
C ASP A 77 9.90 -0.46 4.43
N VAL A 78 10.02 -0.44 3.10
CA VAL A 78 9.03 -1.10 2.25
C VAL A 78 9.19 -2.60 2.42
N ILE A 79 8.11 -3.25 2.80
CA ILE A 79 8.00 -4.70 2.87
C ILE A 79 7.41 -5.16 1.53
N SER A 80 8.10 -6.09 0.88
CA SER A 80 7.55 -6.81 -0.27
C SER A 80 6.78 -8.03 0.24
N LEU A 81 5.61 -8.28 -0.35
CA LEU A 81 4.70 -9.37 0.01
C LEU A 81 4.66 -10.46 -1.07
#